data_AF-A0A7K2NSF6-F1
#
_entry.id   AF-A0A7K2NSF6-F1
#
_cell.length_a   1.000
_cell.length_b   1.000
_cell.length_c   1.000
_cell.angle_alpha   90.00
_cell.angle_beta   90.00
_cell.angle_gamma   90.00
#
_symmetry.space_group_name_H-M   'P 1'
#
loop_
_entity.id
_entity.type
_entity.pdbx_description
1 polymer ?
#
loop_
_entity_poly.entity_id
_entity_poly.type
_entity_poly.pdbx_seq_one_letter_code
_entity_poly.pdbx_strand_id
1 'polypeptide(L)'
;DEPGLREAVLGHQGGPVVLGPGPGDPSDPADPKMRFLRSLTAEVIAGHRHGVLGVCLGHELIAAELGLDIVRKEVPYQGTQTEIDLFGRPETVGFYNSFTARCDDAAAAELAAHGVQVSRSAGGEVHALRGEGFAGVQFHPESVLTLNGTAIVRELAGQLRGTSTFSERRPSR
;
A
#
# COMPACT_ATOMS: atom_id res chain seq x y z
N ASP A 1 13.44 -13.84 -9.92
CA ASP A 1 14.74 -13.89 -9.24
C ASP A 1 15.83 -13.47 -10.21
N GLU A 2 16.06 -12.16 -10.30
CA GLU A 2 17.22 -11.61 -11.01
C GLU A 2 18.38 -11.56 -10.00
N PRO A 3 19.54 -12.17 -10.30
CA PRO A 3 20.71 -12.10 -9.43
C PRO A 3 21.07 -10.64 -9.13
N GLY A 4 21.31 -10.30 -7.86
CA GLY A 4 21.68 -8.94 -7.46
C GLY A 4 20.51 -7.99 -7.20
N LEU A 5 19.25 -8.43 -7.40
CA LEU A 5 18.07 -7.58 -7.20
C LEU A 5 18.00 -7.02 -5.77
N ARG A 6 18.29 -7.85 -4.76
CA ARG A 6 18.24 -7.44 -3.36
C ARG A 6 19.24 -6.32 -3.07
N GLU A 7 20.48 -6.51 -3.50
CA GLU A 7 21.56 -5.55 -3.36
C GLU A 7 21.25 -4.25 -4.10
N ALA A 8 20.67 -4.33 -5.29
CA ALA A 8 20.24 -3.17 -6.07
C ALA A 8 19.13 -2.37 -5.36
N VAL A 9 18.13 -3.06 -4.79
CA VAL A 9 17.03 -2.43 -4.05
C VAL A 9 17.54 -1.79 -2.76
N LEU A 10 18.32 -2.51 -1.95
CA LEU A 10 18.86 -1.99 -0.69
C LEU A 10 19.89 -0.87 -0.92
N GLY A 11 20.61 -0.91 -2.05
CA GLY A 11 21.53 0.13 -2.48
C GLY A 11 20.86 1.36 -3.11
N HIS A 12 19.55 1.33 -3.37
CA HIS A 12 18.85 2.42 -4.05
C HIS A 12 18.81 3.70 -3.18
N GLN A 13 19.36 4.81 -3.71
CA GLN A 13 19.37 6.12 -3.04
C GLN A 13 18.64 7.21 -3.87
N GLY A 14 18.00 6.85 -4.99
CA GLY A 14 17.43 7.81 -5.95
C GLY A 14 16.07 8.37 -5.55
N GLY A 15 15.43 7.82 -4.54
CA GLY A 15 14.06 8.16 -4.13
C GLY A 15 13.39 6.97 -3.46
N PRO A 16 12.05 7.00 -3.32
CA PRO A 16 11.30 5.90 -2.71
C PRO A 16 11.44 4.60 -3.50
N VAL A 17 11.38 3.48 -2.80
CA VAL A 17 11.18 2.17 -3.41
C VAL A 17 9.68 1.97 -3.66
N VAL A 18 9.33 1.60 -4.89
CA VAL A 18 7.95 1.24 -5.24
C VAL A 18 7.85 -0.28 -5.37
N LEU A 19 7.12 -0.91 -4.44
CA LEU A 19 6.74 -2.31 -4.52
C LEU A 19 5.53 -2.41 -5.45
N GLY A 20 5.78 -2.83 -6.69
CA GLY A 20 4.77 -2.90 -7.73
C GLY A 20 3.73 -4.01 -7.56
N PRO A 21 2.71 -4.02 -8.43
CA PRO A 21 1.72 -5.08 -8.47
C PRO A 21 2.30 -6.39 -9.00
N GLY A 22 1.63 -7.51 -8.73
CA GLY A 22 2.00 -8.79 -9.29
C GLY A 22 1.07 -9.92 -8.84
N PRO A 23 1.17 -11.11 -9.45
CA PRO A 23 0.43 -12.28 -9.00
C PRO A 23 1.09 -12.91 -7.78
N GLY A 24 0.31 -13.57 -6.92
CA GLY A 24 0.81 -14.35 -5.80
C GLY A 24 -0.14 -14.29 -4.61
N ASP A 25 0.11 -15.16 -3.64
CA ASP A 25 -0.49 -15.09 -2.32
C ASP A 25 0.63 -14.74 -1.33
N PRO A 26 0.68 -13.50 -0.80
CA PRO A 26 1.66 -13.10 0.22
C PRO A 26 1.72 -14.04 1.42
N SER A 27 0.64 -14.76 1.71
CA SER A 27 0.57 -15.69 2.83
C SER A 27 1.14 -17.07 2.52
N ASP A 28 1.52 -17.39 1.27
CA ASP A 28 2.08 -18.70 0.91
C ASP A 28 3.58 -18.78 1.23
N PRO A 29 3.99 -19.52 2.30
CA PRO A 29 5.39 -19.66 2.65
C PRO A 29 6.14 -20.61 1.71
N ALA A 30 5.45 -21.42 0.90
CA ALA A 30 6.07 -22.37 -0.01
C ALA A 30 6.55 -21.69 -1.30
N ASP A 31 5.91 -20.59 -1.72
CA ASP A 31 6.32 -19.80 -2.89
C ASP A 31 7.67 -19.07 -2.62
N PRO A 32 8.75 -19.43 -3.35
CA PRO A 32 10.04 -18.76 -3.20
C PRO A 32 9.99 -17.25 -3.47
N LYS A 33 9.15 -16.81 -4.41
CA LYS A 33 8.96 -15.39 -4.73
C LYS A 33 8.33 -14.66 -3.56
N MET A 34 7.31 -15.24 -2.91
CA MET A 34 6.65 -14.63 -1.75
C MET A 34 7.59 -14.54 -0.56
N ARG A 35 8.37 -15.59 -0.27
CA ARG A 35 9.40 -15.53 0.79
C ARG A 35 10.41 -14.42 0.53
N PHE A 36 10.93 -14.33 -0.70
CA PHE A 36 11.87 -13.29 -1.08
C PHE A 36 11.26 -11.89 -0.91
N LEU A 37 10.09 -11.65 -1.51
CA LEU A 37 9.43 -10.35 -1.47
C LEU A 37 9.03 -9.92 -0.06
N ARG A 38 8.55 -10.83 0.79
CA ARG A 38 8.27 -10.53 2.20
C ARG A 38 9.53 -10.09 2.95
N SER A 39 10.61 -10.87 2.83
CA SER A 39 11.87 -10.52 3.48
C SER A 39 12.40 -9.16 3.02
N LEU A 40 12.36 -8.90 1.71
CA LEU A 40 12.80 -7.64 1.13
C LEU A 40 11.92 -6.47 1.58
N THR A 41 10.60 -6.69 1.67
CA THR A 41 9.63 -5.69 2.13
C THR A 41 9.91 -5.26 3.57
N ALA A 42 10.13 -6.21 4.48
CA ALA A 42 10.56 -5.91 5.85
C ALA A 42 11.86 -5.10 5.88
N GLU A 43 12.84 -5.55 5.07
CA GLU A 43 14.07 -4.84 4.68
C GLU A 43 13.88 -3.34 4.45
N VAL A 44 13.08 -3.03 3.43
CA VAL A 44 12.92 -1.67 2.94
C VAL A 44 12.03 -0.81 3.84
N ILE A 45 10.99 -1.36 4.47
CA ILE A 45 10.15 -0.61 5.40
C ILE A 45 10.97 -0.16 6.62
N ALA A 46 11.82 -1.04 7.15
CA ALA A 46 12.60 -0.74 8.34
C ALA A 46 13.73 0.28 8.11
N GLY A 47 14.31 0.32 6.90
CA GLY A 47 15.58 1.01 6.66
C GLY A 47 15.64 2.00 5.51
N HIS A 48 14.64 2.06 4.62
CA HIS A 48 14.78 2.86 3.42
C HIS A 48 14.49 4.34 3.66
N ARG A 49 15.53 5.18 3.58
CA ARG A 49 15.51 6.63 3.85
C ARG A 49 14.40 7.42 3.14
N HIS A 50 14.00 7.01 1.94
CA HIS A 50 13.02 7.73 1.14
C HIS A 50 11.61 7.14 1.23
N GLY A 51 11.44 6.13 2.06
CA GLY A 51 10.20 5.41 2.28
C GLY A 51 9.81 4.49 1.14
N VAL A 52 8.70 3.78 1.35
CA VAL A 52 8.22 2.70 0.49
C VAL A 52 6.79 2.96 0.05
N LEU A 53 6.50 2.79 -1.25
CA LEU A 53 5.13 2.81 -1.78
C LEU A 53 4.76 1.43 -2.30
N GLY A 54 3.69 0.83 -1.77
CA GLY A 54 3.16 -0.45 -2.25
C GLY A 54 1.92 -0.29 -3.12
N VAL A 55 1.83 -1.05 -4.21
CA VAL A 55 0.65 -1.11 -5.08
C VAL A 55 0.20 -2.56 -5.23
N CYS A 56 -1.09 -2.84 -5.00
CA CYS A 56 -1.69 -4.18 -5.09
C CYS A 56 -0.88 -5.20 -4.26
N LEU A 57 -0.16 -6.14 -4.88
CA LEU A 57 0.73 -7.07 -4.18
C LEU A 57 1.73 -6.37 -3.24
N GLY A 58 2.31 -5.25 -3.65
CA GLY A 58 3.21 -4.47 -2.80
C GLY A 58 2.50 -3.89 -1.56
N HIS A 59 1.23 -3.51 -1.69
CA HIS A 59 0.41 -3.10 -0.55
C HIS A 59 0.08 -4.27 0.37
N GLU A 60 -0.24 -5.43 -0.18
CA GLU A 60 -0.52 -6.64 0.60
C GLU A 60 0.72 -7.10 1.39
N LEU A 61 1.92 -6.99 0.81
CA LEU A 61 3.18 -7.26 1.50
C LEU A 61 3.42 -6.30 2.68
N ILE A 62 3.15 -5.00 2.49
CA ILE A 62 3.20 -4.01 3.57
C ILE A 62 2.18 -4.35 4.66
N ALA A 63 0.94 -4.67 4.28
CA ALA A 63 -0.11 -5.03 5.23
C ALA A 63 0.25 -6.27 6.06
N ALA A 64 0.81 -7.29 5.41
CA ALA A 64 1.28 -8.50 6.08
C ALA A 64 2.45 -8.22 7.06
N GLU A 65 3.35 -7.29 6.72
CA GLU A 65 4.43 -6.85 7.63
C GLU A 65 3.88 -6.11 8.86
N LEU A 66 2.77 -5.39 8.70
CA LEU A 66 2.04 -4.74 9.80
C LEU A 66 1.15 -5.70 10.60
N GLY A 67 1.21 -7.01 10.31
CA GLY A 67 0.47 -8.04 11.03
C GLY A 67 -1.00 -8.18 10.62
N LEU A 68 -1.42 -7.60 9.49
CA LEU A 68 -2.77 -7.80 8.96
C LEU A 68 -2.88 -9.13 8.19
N ASP A 69 -4.04 -9.77 8.33
CA ASP A 69 -4.34 -11.01 7.62
C ASP A 69 -4.59 -10.74 6.13
N ILE A 70 -3.89 -11.47 5.26
CA ILE A 70 -4.18 -11.48 3.82
C ILE A 70 -5.13 -12.62 3.53
N VAL A 71 -6.33 -12.28 3.06
CA VAL A 71 -7.40 -13.23 2.77
C VAL A 71 -7.73 -13.24 1.29
N ARG A 72 -8.16 -14.41 0.80
CA ARG A 72 -8.73 -14.52 -0.54
C ARG A 72 -10.15 -13.95 -0.55
N LYS A 73 -10.45 -13.13 -1.55
CA LYS A 73 -11.80 -12.59 -1.74
C LYS A 73 -12.75 -13.69 -2.22
N GLU A 74 -13.98 -13.71 -1.70
CA GLU A 74 -15.05 -14.57 -2.22
C GLU A 74 -15.35 -14.25 -3.69
N VAL A 75 -15.40 -12.96 -4.01
CA VAL A 75 -15.54 -12.44 -5.37
C VAL A 75 -14.29 -11.62 -5.71
N PRO A 76 -13.40 -12.15 -6.55
CA PRO A 76 -12.25 -11.40 -7.04
C PRO A 76 -12.68 -10.16 -7.82
N TYR A 77 -11.97 -9.05 -7.63
CA TYR A 77 -12.17 -7.86 -8.45
C TYR A 77 -11.22 -7.92 -9.63
N GLN A 78 -11.78 -8.02 -10.84
CA GLN A 78 -11.04 -8.14 -12.09
C GLN A 78 -11.53 -7.05 -13.03
N GLY A 79 -10.93 -5.85 -12.93
CA GLY A 79 -11.34 -4.69 -13.71
C GLY A 79 -12.60 -4.01 -13.19
N THR A 80 -12.72 -3.91 -11.87
CA THR A 80 -13.87 -3.25 -11.22
C THR A 80 -13.50 -1.82 -10.86
N GLN A 81 -14.36 -0.87 -11.22
CA GLN A 81 -14.29 0.51 -10.75
C GLN A 81 -15.21 0.67 -9.52
N THR A 82 -14.66 1.21 -8.44
CA THR A 82 -15.37 1.34 -7.16
C THR A 82 -15.08 2.70 -6.53
N GLU A 83 -16.09 3.29 -5.89
CA GLU A 83 -15.91 4.45 -5.02
C GLU A 83 -15.51 4.00 -3.60
N ILE A 84 -14.44 4.58 -3.06
CA ILE A 84 -13.93 4.28 -1.73
C ILE A 84 -13.74 5.56 -0.91
N ASP A 85 -13.76 5.44 0.41
CA ASP A 85 -13.24 6.48 1.30
C ASP A 85 -11.72 6.29 1.46
N LEU A 86 -10.93 7.18 0.84
CA LEU A 86 -9.48 7.23 0.97
C LEU A 86 -9.09 8.29 2.00
N PHE A 87 -8.98 7.87 3.26
CA PHE A 87 -8.61 8.73 4.39
C PHE A 87 -9.52 9.95 4.56
N GLY A 88 -10.85 9.74 4.48
CA GLY A 88 -11.86 10.78 4.61
C GLY A 88 -12.22 11.51 3.30
N ARG A 89 -11.69 11.05 2.15
CA ARG A 89 -11.97 11.63 0.84
C ARG A 89 -12.52 10.56 -0.11
N PRO A 90 -13.67 10.79 -0.77
CA PRO A 90 -14.17 9.85 -1.78
C PRO A 90 -13.25 9.84 -3.01
N GLU A 91 -12.89 8.66 -3.49
CA GLU A 91 -12.11 8.46 -4.71
C GLU A 91 -12.70 7.30 -5.53
N THR A 92 -12.70 7.44 -6.86
CA THR A 92 -13.08 6.38 -7.79
C THR A 92 -11.83 5.68 -8.33
N VAL A 93 -11.68 4.39 -8.02
CA VAL A 93 -10.45 3.63 -8.24
C VAL A 93 -10.69 2.27 -8.91
N GLY A 94 -9.68 1.75 -9.61
CA GLY A 94 -9.70 0.46 -10.29
C GLY A 94 -9.05 -0.68 -9.50
N PHE A 95 -9.75 -1.80 -9.34
CA PHE A 95 -9.26 -3.00 -8.64
C PHE A 95 -9.01 -4.19 -9.59
N TYR A 96 -7.89 -4.89 -9.35
CA TYR A 96 -7.44 -6.08 -10.07
C TYR A 96 -6.77 -7.08 -9.10
N ASN A 97 -7.51 -7.54 -8.09
CA ASN A 97 -6.97 -8.35 -7.01
C ASN A 97 -7.89 -9.51 -6.62
N SER A 98 -7.25 -10.63 -6.26
CA SER A 98 -7.90 -11.84 -5.73
C SER A 98 -7.70 -11.99 -4.22
N PHE A 99 -6.71 -11.31 -3.67
CA PHE A 99 -6.40 -11.25 -2.25
C PHE A 99 -6.55 -9.82 -1.74
N THR A 100 -6.78 -9.67 -0.45
CA THR A 100 -6.81 -8.36 0.19
C THR A 100 -6.48 -8.49 1.67
N ALA A 101 -5.94 -7.43 2.26
CA ALA A 101 -5.78 -7.37 3.71
C ALA A 101 -7.12 -7.12 4.40
N ARG A 102 -7.31 -7.75 5.56
CA ARG A 102 -8.46 -7.49 6.45
C ARG A 102 -7.99 -6.77 7.70
N CYS A 103 -8.78 -5.79 8.11
CA CYS A 103 -8.54 -5.00 9.31
C CYS A 103 -9.87 -4.78 10.04
N ASP A 104 -10.01 -5.42 11.20
CA ASP A 104 -11.11 -5.19 12.12
C ASP A 104 -10.88 -3.93 12.97
N ASP A 105 -11.84 -3.62 13.84
CA ASP A 105 -11.79 -2.40 14.65
C ASP A 105 -10.65 -2.42 15.68
N ALA A 106 -10.30 -3.61 16.20
CA ALA A 106 -9.24 -3.77 17.18
C ALA A 106 -7.86 -3.59 16.53
N ALA A 107 -7.62 -4.24 15.39
CA ALA A 107 -6.41 -4.06 14.60
C ALA A 107 -6.25 -2.62 14.11
N ALA A 108 -7.34 -1.97 13.69
CA ALA A 108 -7.32 -0.58 13.29
C ALA A 108 -6.93 0.36 14.44
N ALA A 109 -7.46 0.11 15.64
CA ALA A 109 -7.13 0.89 16.84
C ALA A 109 -5.66 0.70 17.25
N GLU A 110 -5.14 -0.53 17.22
CA GLU A 110 -3.74 -0.82 17.51
C GLU A 110 -2.81 -0.13 16.50
N LEU A 111 -3.08 -0.27 15.19
CA LEU A 111 -2.32 0.40 14.14
C LEU A 111 -2.33 1.92 14.31
N ALA A 112 -3.49 2.50 14.64
CA ALA A 112 -3.59 3.93 14.88
C ALA A 112 -2.76 4.40 16.09
N ALA A 113 -2.66 3.58 17.15
CA ALA A 113 -1.81 3.87 18.31
C ALA A 113 -0.32 3.92 17.95
N HIS A 114 0.09 3.21 16.89
CA HIS A 114 1.45 3.26 16.31
C HIS A 114 1.57 4.25 15.14
N GLY A 115 0.61 5.15 14.95
CA GLY A 115 0.66 6.18 13.92
C GLY A 115 0.36 5.69 12.50
N VAL A 116 -0.20 4.50 12.34
CA VAL A 116 -0.59 3.95 11.05
C VAL A 116 -2.07 4.23 10.77
N GLN A 117 -2.34 4.87 9.64
CA GLN A 117 -3.70 5.12 9.17
C GLN A 117 -4.13 4.02 8.19
N VAL A 118 -5.36 3.54 8.37
CA VAL A 118 -5.97 2.50 7.54
C VAL A 118 -7.23 3.06 6.88
N SER A 119 -7.28 3.02 5.56
CA SER A 119 -8.52 3.21 4.78
C SER A 119 -9.08 1.83 4.47
N ARG A 120 -10.34 1.58 4.85
CA ARG A 120 -11.00 0.28 4.70
C ARG A 120 -12.49 0.40 4.41
N SER A 121 -13.07 -0.62 3.80
CA SER A 121 -14.52 -0.75 3.66
C SER A 121 -15.21 -1.07 4.99
N ALA A 122 -16.54 -0.95 5.04
CA ALA A 122 -17.33 -1.37 6.19
C ALA A 122 -17.17 -2.87 6.53
N GLY A 123 -16.81 -3.71 5.54
CA GLY A 123 -16.49 -5.12 5.74
C GLY A 123 -15.05 -5.37 6.22
N GLY A 124 -14.26 -4.33 6.43
CA GLY A 124 -12.87 -4.44 6.88
C GLY A 124 -11.86 -4.74 5.77
N GLU A 125 -12.23 -4.67 4.49
CA GLU A 125 -11.26 -4.78 3.39
C GLU A 125 -10.41 -3.53 3.34
N VAL A 126 -9.09 -3.69 3.43
CA VAL A 126 -8.15 -2.56 3.42
C VAL A 126 -7.95 -2.08 1.98
N HIS A 127 -8.21 -0.80 1.75
CA HIS A 127 -7.98 -0.15 0.46
C HIS A 127 -6.65 0.59 0.43
N ALA A 128 -6.22 1.15 1.56
CA ALA A 128 -4.94 1.84 1.67
C ALA A 128 -4.39 1.85 3.10
N LEU A 129 -3.07 1.96 3.20
CA LEU A 129 -2.31 2.11 4.43
C LEU A 129 -1.33 3.27 4.29
N ARG A 130 -1.10 4.02 5.36
CA ARG A 130 0.04 4.96 5.43
C ARG A 130 0.54 5.11 6.85
N GLY A 131 1.84 5.25 7.00
CA GLY A 131 2.53 5.48 8.26
C GLY A 131 3.85 6.20 8.04
N GLU A 132 4.69 6.27 9.06
CA GLU A 132 6.03 6.85 8.91
C GLU A 132 6.85 6.01 7.93
N GLY A 133 7.33 6.62 6.85
CA GLY A 133 8.20 5.97 5.87
C GLY A 133 7.52 4.96 4.95
N PHE A 134 6.19 4.76 5.01
CA PHE A 134 5.51 3.89 4.06
C PHE A 134 4.09 4.34 3.72
N ALA A 135 3.64 3.91 2.54
CA ALA A 135 2.26 3.99 2.10
C ALA A 135 1.96 2.82 1.17
N GLY A 136 0.70 2.43 1.05
CA GLY A 136 0.30 1.45 0.04
C GLY A 136 -1.18 1.52 -0.29
N VAL A 137 -1.51 1.12 -1.51
CA VAL A 137 -2.88 1.05 -2.03
C VAL A 137 -3.17 -0.31 -2.66
N GLN A 138 -4.34 -0.87 -2.35
CA GLN A 138 -4.79 -2.16 -2.91
C GLN A 138 -5.22 -2.02 -4.38
N PHE A 139 -5.77 -0.87 -4.74
CA PHE A 139 -6.18 -0.54 -6.11
C PHE A 139 -4.97 -0.13 -6.97
N HIS A 140 -5.22 -0.01 -8.27
CA HIS A 140 -4.23 0.35 -9.28
C HIS A 140 -4.37 1.83 -9.66
N PRO A 141 -3.55 2.75 -9.10
CA PRO A 141 -3.62 4.17 -9.45
C PRO A 141 -3.21 4.43 -10.91
N GLU A 142 -2.49 3.53 -11.55
CA GLU A 142 -2.11 3.59 -12.96
C GLU A 142 -3.23 3.15 -13.92
N SER A 143 -4.27 2.50 -13.40
CA SER A 143 -5.37 2.00 -14.23
C SER A 143 -6.21 3.13 -14.82
N VAL A 144 -6.70 2.95 -16.05
CA VAL A 144 -7.72 3.80 -16.69
C VAL A 144 -9.04 3.86 -15.92
N LEU A 145 -9.27 2.90 -15.01
CA LEU A 145 -10.43 2.88 -14.12
C LEU A 145 -10.26 3.81 -12.91
N THR A 146 -9.08 4.35 -12.67
CA THR A 146 -8.81 5.29 -11.56
C THR A 146 -8.81 6.73 -12.09
N LEU A 147 -9.71 7.58 -11.58
CA LEU A 147 -9.89 8.93 -12.12
C LEU A 147 -8.75 9.90 -11.74
N ASN A 148 -8.23 9.79 -10.51
CA ASN A 148 -7.25 10.74 -9.94
C ASN A 148 -5.88 10.10 -9.65
N GLY A 149 -5.52 9.04 -10.37
CA GLY A 149 -4.38 8.17 -10.04
C GLY A 149 -3.06 8.89 -9.80
N THR A 150 -2.66 9.79 -10.70
CA THR A 150 -1.43 10.57 -10.56
C THR A 150 -1.44 11.51 -9.35
N ALA A 151 -2.59 12.09 -9.01
CA ALA A 151 -2.73 12.95 -7.84
C ALA A 151 -2.61 12.15 -6.54
N ILE A 152 -3.24 10.97 -6.48
CA ILE A 152 -3.14 10.04 -5.35
C ILE A 152 -1.69 9.62 -5.13
N VAL A 153 -0.98 9.17 -6.18
CA VAL A 153 0.44 8.76 -6.07
C VAL A 153 1.32 9.92 -5.61
N ARG A 154 1.10 11.13 -6.14
CA ARG A 154 1.85 12.33 -5.71
C ARG A 154 1.66 12.61 -4.22
N GLU A 155 0.43 12.53 -3.73
CA GLU A 155 0.12 12.75 -2.31
C GLU A 155 0.84 11.70 -1.43
N LEU A 156 0.68 10.42 -1.75
CA LEU A 156 1.29 9.32 -0.99
C LEU A 156 2.82 9.42 -0.99
N ALA A 157 3.43 9.62 -2.15
CA ALA A 157 4.89 9.77 -2.27
C ALA A 157 5.43 11.03 -1.57
N GLY A 158 4.63 12.11 -1.51
CA GLY A 158 4.97 13.32 -0.77
C GLY A 158 5.02 13.11 0.75
N GLN A 159 4.23 12.16 1.27
CA GLN A 159 4.20 11.83 2.71
C GLN A 159 5.41 10.98 3.12
N LEU A 160 5.92 10.12 2.22
CA LEU A 160 7.08 9.24 2.50
C LEU A 160 8.36 9.99 2.86
N ARG A 161 8.56 11.20 2.33
CA ARG A 161 9.80 11.96 2.47
C ARG A 161 9.89 12.77 3.76
N GLY A 162 8.96 12.60 4.72
CA GLY A 162 8.88 13.44 5.92
C GLY A 162 8.54 14.90 5.61
N THR A 163 8.09 15.20 4.38
CA THR A 163 7.61 16.52 4.01
C THR A 163 6.17 16.66 4.48
N SER A 164 6.00 17.22 5.69
CA SER A 164 4.78 17.94 6.05
C SER A 164 4.47 18.94 4.94
N THR A 165 3.55 18.56 4.05
CA THR A 165 3.03 19.43 3.00
C THR A 165 1.51 19.45 3.08
N PHE A 166 1.02 19.83 4.26
CA PHE A 166 -0.22 20.59 4.38
C PHE A 166 0.05 21.81 5.26
N SER A 167 0.80 22.76 4.69
CA SER A 167 0.71 24.15 5.13
C SER A 167 -0.65 24.68 4.65
N GLU A 168 -1.44 25.08 5.62
CA GLU A 168 -2.64 25.90 5.52
C GLU A 168 -2.54 26.92 4.38
N ARG A 169 -3.52 26.90 3.47
CA ARG A 169 -4.06 28.10 2.81
C ARG A 169 -5.33 27.75 2.05
N ARG A 170 -6.45 27.75 2.78
CA ARG A 170 -7.77 27.98 2.20
C ARG A 170 -7.92 29.51 2.11
N PRO A 171 -8.00 30.15 0.93
CA PRO A 171 -8.49 31.51 0.88
C PRO A 171 -9.98 31.47 1.20
N SER A 172 -10.37 32.18 2.26
CA SER A 172 -11.75 32.50 2.55
C SER A 172 -12.41 33.17 1.34
N ARG A 173 -13.56 32.65 0.93
CA ARG A 173 -14.64 33.47 0.37
C ARG A 173 -15.88 33.19 1.20
#